data_AF-A0A933YAQ0-F1
#
_entry.id   AF-A0A933YAQ0-F1
#
_cell.length_a   1.000
_cell.length_b   1.000
_cell.length_c   1.000
_cell.angle_alpha   90.00
_cell.angle_beta   90.00
_cell.angle_gamma   90.00
#
_symmetry.space_group_name_H-M   'P 1'
#
loop_
_entity.id
_entity.type
_entity.pdbx_description
1 polymer ?
#
loop_
_entity_poly.entity_id
_entity_poly.type
_entity_poly.pdbx_seq_one_letter_code
_entity_poly.pdbx_strand_id
1 'polypeptide(L)'
;MMLQSSIRVRGLLLGAMALTLAACASVPTQLMSNARQAVAAAREAHAGDYAPENMRRAEQRLDIAAQEIENRNFRAARHQADRAQREAQSALEVTRGLLALDKAIADAQGRAGNVDEARRLQQEATLAARRGDAPQALLLIRRASAFLP
;
A
#
# COMPACT_ATOMS: atom_id res chain seq x y z
N MET A 1 -44.32 24.29 -37.33
CA MET A 1 -44.07 24.46 -35.87
C MET A 1 -44.10 23.15 -35.05
N MET A 2 -44.07 21.94 -35.65
CA MET A 2 -44.06 20.67 -34.88
C MET A 2 -42.65 20.06 -34.65
N LEU A 3 -41.62 20.48 -35.42
CA LEU A 3 -40.26 19.94 -35.30
C LEU A 3 -39.45 20.49 -34.11
N GLN A 4 -39.72 21.71 -33.65
CA GLN A 4 -38.96 22.34 -32.56
C GLN A 4 -39.32 21.78 -31.17
N SER A 5 -40.55 21.28 -30.99
CA SER A 5 -41.01 20.71 -29.72
C SER A 5 -40.31 19.39 -29.42
N SER A 6 -40.14 18.52 -30.42
CA SER A 6 -39.47 17.22 -30.31
C SER A 6 -37.98 17.33 -29.97
N ILE A 7 -37.31 18.38 -30.44
CA ILE A 7 -35.89 18.65 -30.19
C ILE A 7 -35.67 19.11 -28.75
N ARG A 8 -36.56 19.98 -28.22
CA ARG A 8 -36.51 20.46 -26.84
C ARG A 8 -36.80 19.33 -25.83
N VAL A 9 -37.77 18.46 -26.13
CA VAL A 9 -38.12 17.30 -25.29
C VAL A 9 -37.01 16.23 -25.31
N ARG A 10 -36.40 15.95 -26.47
CA ARG A 10 -35.24 15.03 -26.57
C ARG A 10 -34.01 15.57 -25.85
N GLY A 11 -33.73 16.87 -25.95
CA GLY A 11 -32.63 17.51 -25.22
C GLY A 11 -32.82 17.46 -23.70
N LEU A 12 -34.05 17.66 -23.23
CA LEU A 12 -34.40 17.57 -21.81
C LEU A 12 -34.31 16.12 -21.28
N LEU A 13 -34.72 15.12 -22.09
CA LEU A 13 -34.61 13.69 -21.76
C LEU A 13 -33.16 13.20 -21.73
N LEU A 14 -32.32 13.63 -22.68
CA LEU A 14 -30.89 13.31 -22.69
C LEU A 14 -30.14 13.97 -21.52
N GLY A 15 -30.50 15.20 -21.15
CA GLY A 15 -29.95 15.88 -19.98
C GLY A 15 -30.35 15.20 -18.66
N ALA A 16 -31.61 14.79 -18.51
CA ALA A 16 -32.10 14.13 -17.30
C ALA A 16 -31.49 12.73 -17.08
N MET A 17 -31.19 11.99 -18.15
CA MET A 17 -30.58 10.67 -18.05
C MET A 17 -29.12 10.74 -17.58
N ALA A 18 -28.38 11.77 -17.97
CA ALA A 18 -26.98 11.98 -17.55
C ALA A 18 -26.81 12.29 -16.05
N LEU A 19 -27.83 12.88 -15.39
CA LEU A 19 -27.76 13.21 -13.96
C LEU A 19 -28.01 12.01 -13.02
N THR A 20 -28.52 10.88 -13.52
CA THR A 20 -28.86 9.72 -12.66
C THR A 20 -27.69 8.76 -12.41
N LEU A 21 -26.57 8.89 -13.13
CA LEU A 21 -25.39 8.02 -12.98
C LEU A 21 -24.45 8.43 -11.84
N ALA A 22 -24.66 9.59 -11.20
CA ALA A 22 -23.77 10.11 -10.16
C ALA A 22 -23.99 9.51 -8.75
N ALA A 23 -25.00 8.66 -8.56
CA ALA A 23 -25.34 8.08 -7.27
C ALA A 23 -24.79 6.65 -7.06
N CYS A 24 -23.54 6.38 -7.44
CA CYS A 24 -22.92 5.09 -7.14
C CYS A 24 -22.37 5.07 -5.71
N ALA A 25 -23.24 4.75 -4.74
CA ALA A 25 -22.80 4.10 -3.50
C ALA A 25 -22.40 2.64 -3.81
N SER A 26 -21.42 2.46 -4.71
CA SER A 26 -21.00 1.15 -5.20
C SER A 26 -19.99 0.51 -4.24
N VAL A 27 -19.98 -0.82 -4.21
CA VAL A 27 -18.96 -1.62 -3.50
C VAL A 27 -17.57 -1.23 -4.03
N PRO A 28 -16.55 -1.00 -3.17
CA PRO A 28 -15.25 -0.50 -3.60
C PRO A 28 -14.34 -1.60 -4.17
N THR A 29 -14.78 -2.23 -5.25
CA THR A 29 -14.14 -3.42 -5.85
C THR A 29 -12.69 -3.18 -6.26
N GLN A 30 -12.38 -2.03 -6.86
CA GLN A 30 -11.02 -1.67 -7.26
C GLN A 30 -10.08 -1.52 -6.07
N LEU A 31 -10.51 -0.80 -5.02
CA LEU A 31 -9.70 -0.63 -3.80
C LEU A 31 -9.44 -1.98 -3.12
N MET A 32 -10.42 -2.86 -3.06
CA MET A 32 -10.25 -4.22 -2.52
C MET A 32 -9.31 -5.07 -3.37
N SER A 33 -9.32 -4.91 -4.69
CA SER A 33 -8.37 -5.57 -5.58
C SER A 33 -6.94 -5.09 -5.32
N ASN A 34 -6.74 -3.77 -5.29
CA ASN A 34 -5.42 -3.17 -5.05
C ASN A 34 -4.86 -3.57 -3.68
N ALA A 35 -5.70 -3.54 -2.63
CA ALA A 35 -5.30 -3.95 -1.29
C ALA A 35 -4.89 -5.43 -1.23
N ARG A 36 -5.67 -6.34 -1.85
CA ARG A 36 -5.34 -7.76 -1.94
C ARG A 36 -4.02 -8.01 -2.68
N GLN A 37 -3.83 -7.33 -3.80
CA GLN A 37 -2.59 -7.43 -4.58
C GLN A 37 -1.38 -6.93 -3.79
N ALA A 38 -1.51 -5.81 -3.07
CA ALA A 38 -0.44 -5.28 -2.24
C ALA A 38 -0.08 -6.25 -1.10
N VAL A 39 -1.07 -6.82 -0.40
CA VAL A 39 -0.85 -7.82 0.65
C VAL A 39 -0.20 -9.07 0.09
N ALA A 40 -0.63 -9.56 -1.08
CA ALA A 40 -0.01 -10.70 -1.74
C ALA A 40 1.47 -10.43 -2.09
N ALA A 41 1.76 -9.29 -2.70
CA ALA A 41 3.13 -8.90 -3.05
C ALA A 41 4.04 -8.77 -1.80
N ALA A 42 3.52 -8.21 -0.70
CA ALA A 42 4.24 -8.15 0.56
C ALA A 42 4.51 -9.55 1.14
N ARG A 43 3.53 -10.45 1.08
CA ARG A 43 3.66 -11.83 1.54
C ARG A 43 4.70 -12.60 0.73
N GLU A 44 4.67 -12.49 -0.59
CA GLU A 44 5.62 -13.13 -1.51
C GLU A 44 7.05 -12.64 -1.27
N ALA A 45 7.22 -11.38 -0.85
CA ALA A 45 8.51 -10.85 -0.45
C ALA A 45 8.96 -11.27 0.96
N HIS A 46 8.19 -12.12 1.67
CA HIS A 46 8.43 -12.52 3.06
C HIS A 46 8.35 -11.35 4.07
N ALA A 47 7.47 -10.38 3.83
CA ALA A 47 7.31 -9.24 4.74
C ALA A 47 6.88 -9.61 6.17
N GLY A 48 6.35 -10.83 6.39
CA GLY A 48 6.10 -11.37 7.73
C GLY A 48 7.37 -11.50 8.59
N ASP A 49 8.54 -11.67 7.97
CA ASP A 49 9.81 -11.84 8.68
C ASP A 49 10.53 -10.50 8.90
N TYR A 50 10.46 -9.63 7.89
CA TYR A 50 11.20 -8.35 7.84
C TYR A 50 10.40 -7.15 8.36
N ALA A 51 9.09 -7.12 8.12
CA ALA A 51 8.19 -6.04 8.52
C ALA A 51 6.87 -6.59 9.12
N PRO A 52 6.96 -7.43 10.18
CA PRO A 52 5.83 -8.21 10.71
C PRO A 52 4.65 -7.33 11.10
N GLU A 53 4.93 -6.16 11.68
CA GLU A 53 3.91 -5.30 12.24
C GLU A 53 3.12 -4.54 11.17
N ASN A 54 3.77 -4.08 10.10
CA ASN A 54 3.07 -3.53 8.94
C ASN A 54 2.26 -4.60 8.21
N MET A 55 2.82 -5.81 8.05
CA MET A 55 2.11 -6.94 7.44
C MET A 55 0.84 -7.29 8.21
N ARG A 56 0.95 -7.43 9.54
CA ARG A 56 -0.19 -7.71 10.43
C ARG A 56 -1.27 -6.62 10.34
N ARG A 57 -0.87 -5.34 10.35
CA ARG A 57 -1.82 -4.22 10.18
C ARG A 57 -2.50 -4.25 8.82
N ALA A 58 -1.78 -4.60 7.76
CA ALA A 58 -2.34 -4.69 6.42
C ALA A 58 -3.42 -5.78 6.33
N GLU A 59 -3.13 -6.98 6.84
CA GLU A 59 -4.07 -8.11 6.88
C GLU A 59 -5.31 -7.77 7.71
N GLN A 60 -5.13 -7.28 8.93
CA GLN A 60 -6.25 -6.89 9.81
C GLN A 60 -7.16 -5.85 9.16
N ARG A 61 -6.59 -4.86 8.49
CA ARG A 61 -7.38 -3.83 7.81
C ARG A 61 -8.14 -4.37 6.62
N LEU A 62 -7.54 -5.30 5.87
CA LEU A 62 -8.19 -5.95 4.76
C LEU A 62 -9.40 -6.78 5.24
N ASP A 63 -9.23 -7.50 6.36
CA ASP A 63 -10.31 -8.26 6.99
C ASP A 63 -11.45 -7.36 7.47
N ILE A 64 -11.12 -6.26 8.17
CA ILE A 64 -12.13 -5.26 8.58
C ILE A 64 -12.82 -4.68 7.33
N ALA A 65 -12.08 -4.40 6.27
CA ALA A 65 -12.66 -3.86 5.04
C ALA A 65 -13.69 -4.83 4.42
N ALA A 66 -13.42 -6.14 4.44
CA ALA A 66 -14.35 -7.16 3.99
C ALA A 66 -15.62 -7.20 4.85
N GLN A 67 -15.49 -7.16 6.17
CA GLN A 67 -16.63 -7.10 7.10
C GLN A 67 -17.49 -5.85 6.88
N GLU A 68 -16.88 -4.70 6.63
CA GLU A 68 -17.63 -3.46 6.34
C GLU A 68 -18.39 -3.52 5.01
N ILE A 69 -17.94 -4.32 4.02
CA ILE A 69 -18.73 -4.61 2.82
C ILE A 69 -19.98 -5.42 3.19
N GLU A 70 -19.84 -6.46 4.01
CA GLU A 70 -20.94 -7.30 4.48
C GLU A 70 -22.00 -6.47 5.22
N ASN A 71 -21.54 -5.51 6.03
CA ASN A 71 -22.38 -4.57 6.77
C ASN A 71 -22.94 -3.41 5.91
N ARG A 72 -22.70 -3.42 4.58
CA ARG A 72 -23.07 -2.35 3.63
C ARG A 72 -22.47 -0.98 3.95
N ASN A 73 -21.44 -0.93 4.79
CA ASN A 73 -20.74 0.29 5.17
C ASN A 73 -19.58 0.58 4.21
N PHE A 74 -19.93 0.89 2.95
CA PHE A 74 -18.95 1.04 1.88
C PHE A 74 -17.96 2.20 2.08
N ARG A 75 -18.29 3.20 2.91
CA ARG A 75 -17.36 4.29 3.23
C ARG A 75 -16.23 3.79 4.14
N ALA A 76 -16.58 3.06 5.20
CA ALA A 76 -15.60 2.44 6.09
C ALA A 76 -14.76 1.41 5.35
N ALA A 77 -15.38 0.57 4.51
CA ALA A 77 -14.69 -0.40 3.67
C ALA A 77 -13.61 0.24 2.78
N ARG A 78 -13.94 1.36 2.11
CA ARG A 78 -12.97 2.11 1.28
C ARG A 78 -11.75 2.55 2.09
N HIS A 79 -11.99 3.15 3.25
CA HIS A 79 -10.93 3.66 4.10
C HIS A 79 -10.04 2.53 4.65
N GLN A 80 -10.63 1.39 5.02
CA GLN A 80 -9.87 0.26 5.52
C GLN A 80 -9.04 -0.42 4.42
N ALA A 81 -9.61 -0.62 3.21
CA ALA A 81 -8.87 -1.15 2.07
C ALA A 81 -7.69 -0.25 1.66
N ASP A 82 -7.91 1.06 1.61
CA ASP A 82 -6.87 2.05 1.32
C ASP A 82 -5.74 2.03 2.37
N ARG A 83 -6.07 1.92 3.66
CA ARG A 83 -5.06 1.74 4.71
C ARG A 83 -4.36 0.38 4.63
N ALA A 84 -5.06 -0.70 4.30
CA ALA A 84 -4.48 -2.03 4.12
C ALA A 84 -3.43 -2.00 3.00
N GLN A 85 -3.78 -1.38 1.86
CA GLN A 85 -2.87 -1.21 0.73
C GLN A 85 -1.60 -0.48 1.14
N ARG A 86 -1.71 0.66 1.84
CA ARG A 86 -0.52 1.43 2.28
C ARG A 86 0.38 0.65 3.23
N GLU A 87 -0.20 -0.03 4.23
CA GLU A 87 0.57 -0.81 5.19
C GLU A 87 1.32 -1.96 4.49
N ALA A 88 0.67 -2.63 3.52
CA ALA A 88 1.30 -3.67 2.73
C ALA A 88 2.42 -3.11 1.83
N GLN A 89 2.23 -1.95 1.21
CA GLN A 89 3.26 -1.27 0.42
C GLN A 89 4.48 -0.91 1.29
N SER A 90 4.25 -0.34 2.48
CA SER A 90 5.33 -0.06 3.42
C SER A 90 6.07 -1.33 3.87
N ALA A 91 5.34 -2.41 4.15
CA ALA A 91 5.94 -3.69 4.51
C ALA A 91 6.83 -4.24 3.37
N LEU A 92 6.35 -4.17 2.12
CA LEU A 92 7.08 -4.59 0.94
C LEU A 92 8.35 -3.74 0.71
N GLU A 93 8.25 -2.42 0.82
CA GLU A 93 9.37 -1.50 0.64
C GLU A 93 10.48 -1.75 1.67
N VAL A 94 10.12 -1.86 2.95
CA VAL A 94 11.08 -2.16 4.03
C VAL A 94 11.75 -3.50 3.79
N THR A 95 10.98 -4.53 3.42
CA THR A 95 11.50 -5.88 3.17
C THR A 95 12.51 -5.89 2.02
N ARG A 96 12.16 -5.27 0.89
CA ARG A 96 13.08 -5.13 -0.25
C ARG A 96 14.33 -4.34 0.13
N GLY A 97 14.18 -3.28 0.92
CA GLY A 97 15.29 -2.46 1.39
C GLY A 97 16.25 -3.24 2.28
N LEU A 98 15.73 -4.01 3.26
CA LEU A 98 16.54 -4.84 4.15
C LEU A 98 17.25 -5.96 3.38
N LEU A 99 16.55 -6.65 2.46
CA LEU A 99 17.13 -7.68 1.61
C LEU A 99 18.26 -7.14 0.72
N ALA A 100 18.04 -5.97 0.10
CA ALA A 100 19.07 -5.32 -0.72
C ALA A 100 20.28 -4.91 0.13
N LEU A 101 20.05 -4.43 1.35
CA LEU A 101 21.10 -4.04 2.30
C LEU A 101 21.90 -5.26 2.79
N ASP A 102 21.24 -6.37 3.14
CA ASP A 102 21.87 -7.64 3.49
C ASP A 102 22.83 -8.10 2.39
N LYS A 103 22.35 -8.10 1.15
CA LYS A 103 23.15 -8.45 -0.02
C LYS A 103 24.35 -7.51 -0.20
N ALA A 104 24.12 -6.20 -0.11
CA ALA A 104 25.18 -5.21 -0.30
C ALA A 104 26.26 -5.31 0.79
N ILE A 105 25.89 -5.59 2.05
CA ILE A 105 26.82 -5.85 3.15
C ILE A 105 27.63 -7.12 2.91
N ALA A 106 27.01 -8.18 2.38
CA ALA A 106 27.71 -9.41 2.02
C ALA A 106 28.72 -9.17 0.89
N ASP A 107 28.34 -8.41 -0.15
CA ASP A 107 29.19 -8.09 -1.31
C ASP A 107 30.32 -7.11 -0.96
N ALA A 108 30.17 -6.30 0.08
CA ALA A 108 31.17 -5.31 0.52
C ALA A 108 32.32 -5.91 1.34
N GLN A 109 32.24 -7.19 1.75
CA GLN A 109 33.30 -7.87 2.49
C GLN A 109 34.59 -7.92 1.64
N GLY A 110 35.52 -6.98 1.86
CA GLY A 110 36.79 -6.86 1.14
C GLY A 110 36.97 -5.56 0.33
N ARG A 111 35.99 -4.65 0.32
CA ARG A 111 36.08 -3.31 -0.33
C ARG A 111 36.22 -2.20 0.72
N ALA A 112 36.77 -1.04 0.33
CA ALA A 112 37.08 0.10 1.21
C ALA A 112 35.83 0.89 1.68
N GLY A 113 34.83 0.22 2.25
CA GLY A 113 33.62 0.82 2.82
C GLY A 113 33.51 0.62 4.34
N ASN A 114 32.72 1.45 5.02
CA ASN A 114 32.48 1.32 6.46
C ASN A 114 31.34 0.32 6.74
N VAL A 115 31.63 -0.97 6.50
CA VAL A 115 30.66 -2.07 6.64
C VAL A 115 30.13 -2.20 8.07
N ASP A 116 30.95 -1.88 9.08
CA ASP A 116 30.53 -1.96 10.48
C ASP A 116 29.43 -0.94 10.80
N GLU A 117 29.54 0.29 10.30
CA GLU A 117 28.50 1.30 10.46
C GLU A 117 27.23 0.95 9.68
N ALA A 118 27.37 0.40 8.47
CA ALA A 118 26.23 -0.09 7.69
C ALA A 118 25.46 -1.19 8.43
N ARG A 119 26.16 -2.14 9.08
CA ARG A 119 25.55 -3.20 9.90
C ARG A 119 24.83 -2.65 11.13
N ARG A 120 25.39 -1.63 11.80
CA ARG A 120 24.71 -0.97 12.94
C ARG A 120 23.38 -0.36 12.52
N LEU A 121 23.40 0.43 11.44
CA LEU A 121 22.20 1.06 10.90
C LEU A 121 21.17 0.02 10.41
N GLN A 122 21.63 -1.09 9.84
CA GLN A 122 20.77 -2.20 9.46
C GLN A 122 20.05 -2.82 10.67
N GLN A 123 20.75 -3.03 11.79
CA GLN A 123 20.16 -3.55 13.01
C GLN A 123 19.09 -2.58 13.56
N GLU A 124 19.39 -1.28 13.58
CA GLU A 124 18.42 -0.26 13.97
C GLU A 124 17.20 -0.23 13.04
N ALA A 125 17.42 -0.36 11.72
CA ALA A 125 16.33 -0.42 10.73
C ALA A 125 15.44 -1.63 10.97
N THR A 126 16.02 -2.78 11.28
CA THR A 126 15.29 -4.02 11.60
C THR A 126 14.45 -3.85 12.87
N LEU A 127 14.98 -3.19 13.89
CA LEU A 127 14.24 -2.89 15.11
C LEU A 127 13.08 -1.91 14.84
N ALA A 128 13.30 -0.87 14.03
CA ALA A 128 12.25 0.06 13.62
C ALA A 128 11.14 -0.66 12.83
N ALA A 129 11.51 -1.52 11.88
CA ALA A 129 10.57 -2.32 11.10
C ALA A 129 9.73 -3.26 11.98
N ARG A 130 10.34 -3.93 12.96
CA ARG A 130 9.64 -4.79 13.92
C ARG A 130 8.64 -4.02 14.80
N ARG A 131 8.90 -2.74 15.08
CA ARG A 131 7.96 -1.85 15.79
C ARG A 131 6.85 -1.29 14.88
N GLY A 132 6.92 -1.54 13.57
CA GLY A 132 5.99 -0.99 12.58
C GLY A 132 6.30 0.45 12.18
N ASP A 133 7.49 0.96 12.49
CA ASP A 133 7.95 2.29 12.08
C ASP A 133 8.67 2.20 10.72
N ALA A 134 7.88 1.99 9.67
CA ALA A 134 8.40 1.90 8.30
C ALA A 134 9.14 3.17 7.84
N PRO A 135 8.68 4.41 8.13
CA PRO A 135 9.43 5.62 7.78
C PRO A 135 10.83 5.66 8.40
N GLN A 136 10.95 5.34 9.69
CA GLN A 136 12.26 5.28 10.35
C GLN A 136 13.13 4.17 9.76
N ALA A 137 12.57 2.98 9.52
CA ALA A 137 13.29 1.86 8.91
C ALA A 137 13.85 2.23 7.54
N LEU A 138 13.04 2.83 6.66
CA LEU A 138 13.47 3.24 5.31
C LEU A 138 14.53 4.34 5.34
N LEU A 139 14.47 5.27 6.29
CA LEU A 139 15.49 6.29 6.48
C LEU A 139 16.83 5.65 6.89
N LEU A 140 16.80 4.71 7.83
CA LEU A 140 17.99 3.99 8.30
C LEU A 140 18.59 3.11 7.20
N ILE A 141 17.76 2.43 6.40
CA ILE A 141 18.20 1.66 5.23
C ILE A 141 18.93 2.57 4.24
N ARG A 142 18.34 3.72 3.88
CA ARG A 142 18.98 4.69 2.97
C ARG A 142 20.31 5.20 3.53
N ARG A 143 20.37 5.48 4.83
CA ARG A 143 21.59 5.92 5.49
C ARG A 143 22.66 4.83 5.48
N ALA A 144 22.30 3.58 5.75
CA ALA A 144 23.21 2.44 5.72
C ALA A 144 23.82 2.24 4.32
N SER A 145 23.00 2.36 3.28
CA SER A 145 23.46 2.24 1.89
C SER A 145 24.53 3.27 1.49
N ALA A 146 24.58 4.44 2.14
CA ALA A 146 25.61 5.45 1.87
C ALA A 146 27.02 5.05 2.34
N PHE A 147 27.15 4.01 3.17
CA PHE A 147 28.43 3.49 3.66
C PHE A 147 28.96 2.30 2.85
N LEU A 148 28.18 1.84 1.87
CA LEU A 148 28.50 0.69 1.03
C LEU A 148 29.02 1.17 -0.34
N PRO A 149 29.93 0.40 -0.97
CA PRO A 149 30.58 0.76 -2.23
C PRO A 149 29.64 0.76 -3.44
#